data_AF-A0A662HLI4-F1
#
_entry.id   AF-A0A662HLI4-F1
#
_cell.length_a   1.000
_cell.length_b   1.000
_cell.length_c   1.000
_cell.angle_alpha   90.00
_cell.angle_beta   90.00
_cell.angle_gamma   90.00
#
_symmetry.space_group_name_H-M   'P 1'
#
loop_
_entity.id
_entity.type
_entity.pdbx_description
1 polymer ?
#
loop_
_entity_poly.entity_id
_entity_poly.type
_entity_poly.pdbx_seq_one_letter_code
_entity_poly.pdbx_strand_id
1 'polypeptide(L)'
;MVALGREMPYPMVADPEKIPLHKRLLARIGIPTVAFHDAEHFKAPTPIYVAYCEKHGIYYYDYPHGYRGELYCPMCLALWKRLVELEAKAKG
;
A
#
# COMPACT_ATOMS: atom_id res chain seq x y z
N MET A 1 19.37 11.23 14.86
CA MET A 1 18.12 12.01 14.88
C MET A 1 16.98 11.06 14.53
N VAL A 2 16.23 10.60 15.53
CA VAL A 2 15.08 9.70 15.34
C VAL A 2 13.87 10.60 15.10
N ALA A 3 13.34 10.62 13.88
CA ALA A 3 12.09 11.29 13.61
C ALA A 3 10.97 10.54 14.34
N LEU A 4 10.48 11.14 15.43
CA LEU A 4 9.31 10.72 16.19
C LEU A 4 8.05 11.17 15.43
N GLY A 5 7.10 10.26 15.22
CA GLY A 5 5.67 10.63 15.27
C GLY A 5 4.93 11.04 13.99
N ARG A 6 5.34 10.63 12.78
CA ARG A 6 4.43 10.71 11.62
C ARG A 6 3.69 9.39 11.45
N GLU A 7 2.36 9.43 11.47
CA GLU A 7 1.50 8.26 11.23
C GLU A 7 1.87 7.64 9.87
N MET A 8 2.07 6.32 9.83
CA MET A 8 2.46 5.63 8.60
C MET A 8 1.26 5.59 7.64
N PRO A 9 1.29 6.32 6.50
CA PRO A 9 0.11 6.45 5.66
C PRO A 9 -0.11 5.22 4.76
N TYR A 10 0.89 4.36 4.59
CA TYR A 10 0.83 3.23 3.67
C TYR A 10 0.34 1.94 4.36
N PRO A 11 -0.46 1.11 3.67
CA PRO A 11 -0.99 1.34 2.33
C PRO A 11 -2.12 2.38 2.29
N MET A 12 -2.21 3.15 1.21
CA MET A 12 -3.28 4.16 1.00
C MET A 12 -3.88 4.12 -0.40
N VAL A 13 -5.14 4.53 -0.53
CA VAL A 13 -5.78 4.70 -1.85
C VAL A 13 -5.06 5.81 -2.62
N ALA A 14 -4.77 5.55 -3.89
CA ALA A 14 -4.13 6.51 -4.77
C ALA A 14 -5.17 7.18 -5.67
N ASP A 15 -5.02 8.49 -5.85
CA ASP A 15 -5.79 9.27 -6.80
C ASP A 15 -5.31 8.97 -8.24
N PRO A 16 -6.15 8.37 -9.11
CA PRO A 16 -5.77 8.00 -10.47
C PRO A 16 -5.39 9.18 -11.36
N GLU A 17 -5.81 10.40 -11.04
CA GLU A 17 -5.49 11.60 -11.84
C GLU A 17 -4.07 12.10 -11.57
N LYS A 18 -3.52 11.79 -10.40
CA LYS A 18 -2.15 12.16 -10.00
C LYS A 18 -1.10 11.16 -10.44
N ILE A 19 -1.51 10.02 -10.97
CA ILE A 19 -0.60 8.96 -11.44
C ILE A 19 -0.38 9.12 -12.96
N PRO A 20 0.88 9.19 -13.43
CA PRO A 20 1.17 9.20 -14.86
C PRO A 20 0.53 8.02 -15.58
N LEU A 21 -0.07 8.26 -16.75
CA LEU A 21 -0.87 7.27 -17.48
C LEU A 21 -0.13 5.93 -17.68
N HIS A 22 1.16 5.98 -18.04
CA HIS A 22 1.97 4.77 -18.23
C HIS A 22 2.09 3.93 -16.95
N LYS A 23 2.24 4.56 -15.77
CA LYS A 23 2.30 3.85 -14.48
C LYS A 23 0.94 3.24 -14.13
N ARG A 24 -0.16 3.93 -14.45
CA ARG A 24 -1.52 3.38 -14.26
C ARG A 24 -1.72 2.12 -15.10
N LEU A 25 -1.34 2.16 -16.37
CA LEU A 25 -1.49 1.02 -17.27
C LEU A 25 -0.66 -0.18 -16.78
N LEU A 26 0.61 0.04 -16.43
CA LEU A 26 1.48 -1.00 -15.86
C LEU A 26 0.92 -1.59 -14.57
N ALA A 27 0.49 -0.74 -13.63
CA ALA A 27 -0.13 -1.18 -12.38
C ALA A 27 -1.39 -2.02 -12.64
N ARG A 28 -2.21 -1.64 -13.62
CA ARG A 28 -3.47 -2.32 -13.97
C ARG A 28 -3.26 -3.70 -14.61
N ILE A 29 -2.13 -3.94 -15.28
CA ILE A 29 -1.76 -5.26 -15.81
C ILE A 29 -0.92 -6.09 -14.83
N GLY A 30 -0.88 -5.69 -13.55
CA GLY A 30 -0.19 -6.45 -12.49
C GLY A 30 1.31 -6.20 -12.41
N ILE A 31 1.82 -5.10 -12.97
CA ILE A 31 3.21 -4.66 -12.83
C ILE A 31 3.25 -3.46 -11.88
N PRO A 32 3.53 -3.64 -10.57
CA PRO A 32 3.75 -2.52 -9.67
C PRO A 32 4.90 -1.67 -10.16
N THR A 33 4.76 -0.35 -10.08
CA THR A 33 5.80 0.59 -10.53
C THR A 33 6.12 1.61 -9.47
N VAL A 34 7.39 2.00 -9.37
CA VAL A 34 7.81 3.06 -8.45
C VAL A 34 7.11 4.37 -8.86
N ALA A 35 6.28 4.90 -7.96
CA ALA A 35 5.58 6.16 -8.15
C ALA A 35 6.50 7.33 -7.78
N PHE A 36 7.09 7.30 -6.58
CA PHE A 36 7.98 8.30 -6.00
C PHE A 36 8.81 7.70 -4.86
N HIS A 37 9.68 8.48 -4.22
CA HIS A 37 10.40 8.08 -3.00
C HIS A 37 9.92 8.93 -1.83
N ASP A 38 9.65 8.28 -0.70
CA ASP A 38 9.24 8.93 0.55
C ASP A 38 10.41 8.92 1.54
N ALA A 39 10.93 10.11 1.85
CA ALA A 39 11.96 10.32 2.87
C ALA A 39 11.39 10.94 4.16
N GLU A 40 10.09 11.21 4.20
CA GLU A 40 9.40 11.89 5.29
C GLU A 40 8.88 10.93 6.35
N HIS A 41 8.43 9.74 5.92
CA HIS A 41 7.83 8.72 6.79
C HIS A 41 8.78 7.56 7.11
N PHE A 42 9.96 7.52 6.47
CA PHE A 42 10.94 6.44 6.60
C PHE A 42 12.30 6.97 7.06
N LYS A 43 13.11 6.07 7.65
CA LYS A 43 14.48 6.38 8.10
C LYS A 43 15.43 6.73 6.95
N ALA A 44 15.11 6.29 5.74
CA ALA A 44 15.82 6.57 4.50
C ALA A 44 14.81 6.67 3.35
N PRO A 45 15.15 7.35 2.24
CA PRO A 45 14.27 7.46 1.07
C PRO A 45 13.81 6.08 0.61
N THR A 46 12.51 5.80 0.78
CA THR A 46 11.92 4.50 0.48
C THR A 46 11.10 4.58 -0.80
N PRO A 47 11.29 3.67 -1.77
CA PRO A 47 10.50 3.66 -2.98
C PRO A 47 9.05 3.27 -2.66
N ILE A 48 8.13 4.14 -3.06
CA ILE A 48 6.68 3.90 -2.95
C ILE A 48 6.19 3.45 -4.32
N TYR A 49 5.48 2.33 -4.34
CA TYR A 49 4.94 1.72 -5.54
C TYR A 49 3.47 2.09 -5.71
N VAL A 50 3.06 2.28 -6.97
CA VAL A 50 1.65 2.23 -7.35
C VAL A 50 1.31 0.82 -7.85
N ALA A 51 0.22 0.27 -7.35
CA ALA A 51 -0.35 -0.99 -7.78
C ALA A 51 -1.86 -0.84 -7.96
N TYR A 52 -2.48 -1.82 -8.64
CA TYR A 52 -3.93 -1.86 -8.85
C TYR A 52 -4.51 -3.10 -8.17
N CYS A 53 -5.62 -2.92 -7.46
CA CYS A 53 -6.36 -4.02 -6.86
C CYS A 53 -7.57 -4.35 -7.73
N GLU A 54 -7.53 -5.48 -8.43
CA GLU A 54 -8.65 -5.92 -9.29
C GLU A 54 -9.94 -6.17 -8.50
N LYS A 55 -9.83 -6.68 -7.27
CA LYS A 55 -10.98 -6.99 -6.40
C LYS A 55 -11.77 -5.74 -6.00
N HIS A 56 -11.08 -4.63 -5.80
CA HIS A 56 -11.67 -3.38 -5.29
C HIS A 56 -11.75 -2.26 -6.34
N GLY A 57 -11.14 -2.45 -7.52
CA GLY A 57 -11.18 -1.47 -8.60
C GLY A 57 -10.37 -0.20 -8.34
N ILE A 58 -9.40 -0.23 -7.43
CA ILE A 58 -8.64 0.96 -6.99
C ILE A 58 -7.15 0.87 -7.31
N TYR A 59 -6.53 2.03 -7.54
CA TYR A 59 -5.08 2.18 -7.42
C TYR A 59 -4.73 2.47 -5.97
N TYR A 60 -3.56 2.03 -5.53
CA TYR A 60 -3.08 2.27 -4.18
C TYR A 60 -1.56 2.47 -4.17
N TYR A 61 -1.09 3.23 -3.18
CA TYR A 61 0.32 3.39 -2.87
C TYR A 61 0.70 2.50 -1.71
N ASP A 62 1.81 1.79 -1.85
CA ASP A 62 2.39 0.99 -0.78
C ASP A 62 3.90 0.81 -1.00
N TYR A 63 4.59 0.29 0.01
CA TYR A 63 5.99 -0.11 -0.07
C TYR A 63 6.13 -1.62 0.16
N PRO A 64 7.19 -2.28 -0.35
CA PRO A 64 7.34 -3.73 -0.19
C PRO A 64 7.43 -4.16 1.27
N HIS A 65 6.54 -5.06 1.68
CA HIS A 65 6.48 -5.62 3.04
C HIS A 65 7.07 -7.02 3.12
N GLY A 66 7.79 -7.29 4.22
CA GLY A 66 8.35 -8.60 4.52
C GLY A 66 9.43 -9.06 3.53
N TYR A 67 9.85 -10.32 3.67
CA TYR A 67 10.94 -10.89 2.86
C TYR A 67 10.61 -10.97 1.36
N ARG A 68 9.35 -11.19 1.01
CA ARG A 68 8.89 -11.36 -0.38
C ARG A 68 8.57 -10.03 -1.08
N GLY A 69 8.59 -8.92 -0.35
CA GLY A 69 8.28 -7.60 -0.90
C GLY A 69 6.84 -7.45 -1.37
N GLU A 70 5.89 -7.94 -0.57
CA GLU A 70 4.47 -7.92 -0.91
C GLU A 70 3.89 -6.50 -0.79
N LEU A 71 2.93 -6.15 -1.65
CA LEU A 71 2.17 -4.91 -1.57
C LEU A 71 0.73 -5.24 -1.18
N TYR A 72 0.16 -4.45 -0.28
CA TYR A 72 -1.16 -4.71 0.29
C TYR A 72 -2.15 -3.62 -0.12
N CYS A 73 -3.22 -4.03 -0.80
CA CYS A 73 -4.37 -3.15 -1.00
C CYS A 73 -4.95 -2.74 0.37
N PRO A 74 -5.19 -1.44 0.64
CA PRO A 74 -5.66 -0.97 1.94
C PRO A 74 -7.03 -1.57 2.33
N MET A 75 -7.90 -1.80 1.35
CA MET A 75 -9.21 -2.41 1.58
C MET A 75 -9.12 -3.91 1.86
N CYS A 76 -8.28 -4.65 1.13
CA CYS A 76 -8.01 -6.06 1.40
C CYS A 76 -7.43 -6.24 2.81
N LEU A 77 -6.47 -5.40 3.18
CA LEU A 77 -5.80 -5.45 4.48
C LEU A 77 -6.78 -5.15 5.62
N ALA A 78 -7.64 -4.13 5.46
CA ALA A 78 -8.67 -3.80 6.43
C ALA A 78 -9.67 -4.95 6.62
N LEU A 79 -10.12 -5.57 5.54
CA LEU A 79 -11.01 -6.73 5.59
C LEU A 79 -10.36 -7.90 6.33
N TRP A 80 -9.10 -8.21 6.00
CA TRP A 80 -8.36 -9.29 6.66
C TRP A 80 -8.21 -9.05 8.17
N LYS A 81 -7.80 -7.84 8.59
CA LYS A 81 -7.70 -7.47 10.00
C LYS A 81 -9.02 -7.68 10.74
N ARG A 82 -10.12 -7.22 10.15
CA ARG A 82 -11.47 -7.37 10.72
C ARG A 82 -11.88 -8.85 10.86
N LEU A 83 -11.57 -9.69 9.87
CA LEU A 83 -11.86 -11.13 9.94
C LEU A 83 -11.07 -11.80 11.07
N VAL A 84 -9.77 -11.50 11.19
CA VAL A 84 -8.92 -12.03 12.27
C VAL A 84 -9.44 -11.61 13.65
N GLU A 85 -9.85 -10.35 13.82
CA GLU A 85 -10.43 -9.85 15.07
C GLU A 85 -11.74 -10.57 15.45
N LEU A 86 -12.60 -10.82 14.47
CA LEU A 86 -13.85 -11.55 14.69
C LEU A 86 -13.59 -13.01 15.07
N GLU A 87 -12.63 -13.67 14.42
CA GLU A 87 -12.24 -15.04 14.76
C GLU A 87 -11.63 -15.13 16.16
N ALA A 88 -10.81 -14.15 16.56
CA ALA A 88 -10.25 -14.09 17.91
C ALA A 88 -11.35 -13.94 18.97
N LYS A 89 -12.33 -13.07 18.72
CA LYS A 89 -13.50 -12.89 19.60
C LYS A 89 -14.41 -14.11 19.67
N ALA A 90 -14.51 -14.90 18.60
CA ALA A 90 -15.33 -16.10 18.61
C ALA A 90 -14.71 -17.28 19.38
N LYS A 91 -13.39 -17.21 19.66
CA LYS A 91 -12.62 -18.27 20.34
C LYS A 91 -12.39 -18.00 21.83
N GLY A 92 -12.69 -16.79 22.32
CA GLY A 92 -12.56 -16.40 23.73
C GLY A 92 -13.92 -16.25 24.39
#